data_AF-A0A379B0T4-F1
#
_entry.id   AF-A0A379B0T4-F1
#
_cell.length_a   1.000
_cell.length_b   1.000
_cell.length_c   1.000
_cell.angle_alpha   90.00
_cell.angle_beta   90.00
_cell.angle_gamma   90.00
#
_symmetry.space_group_name_H-M   'P 1'
#
loop_
_entity.id
_entity.type
_entity.pdbx_description
1 polymer ?
#
loop_
_entity_poly.entity_id
_entity_poly.type
_entity_poly.pdbx_seq_one_letter_code
_entity_poly.pdbx_strand_id
1 'polypeptide(L)'
;MERQLAGGKLKDAKKAQAEEKWRGLVEAFRKKQAQFEEDYNLRRNEEFASLQQNANRVIVKIAKQEGYDVILQDVIYVNTQYDVTDSVIKEMNAR
;
A
#
# COMPACT_ATOMS: atom_id res chain seq x y z
N MET A 1 -33.48 35.62 -38.11
CA MET A 1 -33.48 35.19 -36.69
C MET A 1 -33.28 33.69 -36.50
N GLU A 2 -33.84 32.80 -37.33
CA GLU A 2 -33.76 31.33 -37.14
C GLU A 2 -32.34 30.72 -37.16
N ARG A 3 -31.42 31.24 -37.99
CA ARG A 3 -30.03 30.76 -38.04
C ARG A 3 -29.24 31.00 -36.74
N GLN A 4 -29.57 32.03 -35.97
CA GLN A 4 -28.91 32.30 -34.68
C GLN A 4 -29.44 31.37 -33.58
N LEU A 5 -30.73 31.04 -33.61
CA LEU A 5 -31.36 30.10 -32.66
C LEU A 5 -30.85 28.65 -32.87
N ALA A 6 -30.65 28.22 -34.12
CA ALA A 6 -30.08 26.91 -34.44
C ALA A 6 -28.59 26.78 -34.03
N GLY A 7 -27.80 27.85 -34.21
CA GLY A 7 -26.39 27.90 -33.78
C GLY A 7 -26.22 27.84 -32.26
N GLY A 8 -27.14 28.45 -31.49
CA GLY A 8 -27.19 28.35 -30.03
C GLY A 8 -27.50 26.93 -29.55
N LYS A 9 -28.56 26.30 -30.07
CA LYS A 9 -28.94 24.92 -29.73
C LYS A 9 -27.85 23.90 -30.03
N LEU A 10 -27.12 24.05 -31.14
CA LEU A 10 -26.01 23.15 -31.48
C LEU A 10 -24.81 23.32 -30.53
N LYS A 11 -24.57 24.55 -30.04
CA LYS A 11 -23.52 24.87 -29.07
C LYS A 11 -23.86 24.31 -27.68
N ASP A 12 -25.13 24.38 -27.28
CA ASP A 12 -25.61 23.80 -26.02
C ASP A 12 -25.56 22.26 -26.03
N ALA A 13 -25.94 21.64 -27.14
CA ALA A 13 -25.83 20.18 -27.31
C ALA A 13 -24.37 19.69 -27.24
N LYS A 14 -23.43 20.39 -27.87
CA LYS A 14 -21.99 20.08 -27.76
C LYS A 14 -21.46 20.27 -26.34
N LYS A 15 -21.93 21.30 -25.64
CA LYS A 15 -21.56 21.55 -24.24
C LYS A 15 -22.07 20.42 -23.32
N ALA A 16 -23.33 20.01 -23.47
CA ALA A 16 -23.91 18.91 -22.71
C ALA A 16 -23.15 17.58 -22.95
N GLN A 17 -22.81 17.27 -24.20
CA GLN A 17 -22.02 16.08 -24.55
C GLN A 17 -20.61 16.12 -23.93
N ALA A 18 -19.98 17.30 -23.90
CA ALA A 18 -18.68 17.47 -23.26
C ALA A 18 -18.75 17.31 -21.74
N GLU A 19 -19.80 17.85 -21.11
CA GLU A 19 -20.05 17.70 -19.67
C GLU A 19 -20.32 16.24 -19.26
N GLU A 20 -21.10 15.52 -20.06
CA GLU A 20 -21.36 14.08 -19.87
C GLU A 20 -20.07 13.26 -20.01
N LYS A 21 -19.30 13.51 -21.07
CA LYS A 21 -17.99 12.86 -21.27
C LYS A 21 -17.04 13.18 -20.11
N TRP A 22 -17.00 14.43 -19.65
CA TRP A 22 -16.18 14.83 -18.52
C TRP A 22 -16.59 14.09 -17.24
N ARG A 23 -17.89 14.01 -16.96
CA ARG A 23 -18.42 13.26 -15.82
C ARG A 23 -18.02 11.79 -15.88
N GLY A 24 -18.18 11.14 -17.03
CA GLY A 24 -17.77 9.76 -17.23
C GLY A 24 -16.27 9.55 -17.02
N LEU A 25 -15.43 10.48 -17.45
CA LEU A 25 -13.98 10.44 -17.21
C LEU A 25 -13.64 10.58 -15.72
N VAL A 26 -14.31 11.48 -15.00
CA VAL A 26 -14.10 11.67 -13.55
C VAL A 26 -14.53 10.43 -12.77
N GLU A 27 -15.66 9.83 -13.10
CA GLU A 27 -16.13 8.60 -12.47
C GLU A 27 -15.19 7.42 -12.74
N ALA A 28 -14.75 7.26 -13.99
CA ALA A 28 -13.78 6.23 -14.36
C ALA A 28 -12.43 6.43 -13.64
N PHE A 29 -11.97 7.68 -13.51
CA PHE A 29 -10.75 8.01 -12.79
C PHE A 29 -10.87 7.65 -11.29
N ARG A 30 -11.96 8.06 -10.63
CA ARG A 30 -12.22 7.73 -9.22
C ARG A 30 -12.28 6.23 -8.98
N LYS A 31 -12.94 5.48 -9.87
CA LYS A 31 -12.99 4.02 -9.79
C LYS A 31 -11.60 3.40 -9.91
N LYS A 32 -10.80 3.84 -10.89
CA LYS A 32 -9.42 3.35 -11.06
C LYS A 32 -8.53 3.70 -9.88
N GLN A 33 -8.70 4.88 -9.29
CA GLN A 33 -7.96 5.30 -8.10
C GLN A 33 -8.29 4.39 -6.91
N ALA A 34 -9.57 4.12 -6.66
CA ALA A 34 -9.99 3.23 -5.58
C ALA A 34 -9.46 1.80 -5.76
N GLN A 35 -9.54 1.26 -6.99
CA GLN A 35 -8.97 -0.05 -7.32
C GLN A 35 -7.47 -0.09 -7.10
N PHE A 36 -6.74 0.96 -7.51
CA PHE A 36 -5.30 1.04 -7.29
C PHE A 36 -4.95 1.10 -5.80
N GLU A 37 -5.69 1.85 -4.99
CA GLU A 37 -5.48 1.91 -3.55
C GLU A 37 -5.76 0.56 -2.87
N GLU A 38 -6.80 -0.16 -3.31
CA GLU A 38 -7.11 -1.51 -2.84
C GLU A 38 -5.99 -2.50 -3.18
N ASP A 39 -5.61 -2.58 -4.46
CA ASP A 39 -4.55 -3.46 -4.94
C ASP A 39 -3.21 -3.15 -4.25
N TYR A 40 -2.89 -1.86 -4.07
CA TYR A 40 -1.68 -1.44 -3.37
C TYR A 40 -1.70 -1.89 -1.91
N ASN A 41 -2.81 -1.68 -1.19
CA ASN A 41 -2.92 -2.06 0.21
C ASN A 41 -2.86 -3.58 0.38
N LEU A 42 -3.52 -4.34 -0.51
CA LEU A 42 -3.47 -5.80 -0.51
C LEU A 42 -2.03 -6.29 -0.66
N ARG A 43 -1.34 -5.85 -1.70
CA ARG A 43 0.06 -6.24 -1.94
C ARG A 43 0.98 -5.81 -0.81
N ARG A 44 0.84 -4.59 -0.30
CA ARG A 44 1.63 -4.11 0.84
C ARG A 44 1.45 -5.00 2.06
N ASN A 45 0.23 -5.42 2.36
CA ASN A 45 -0.06 -6.29 3.50
C ASN A 45 0.51 -7.70 3.29
N GLU A 46 0.46 -8.25 2.08
CA GLU A 46 1.06 -9.54 1.73
C GLU A 46 2.58 -9.52 1.91
N GLU A 47 3.26 -8.51 1.37
CA GLU A 47 4.71 -8.36 1.51
C GLU A 47 5.10 -8.13 2.98
N PHE A 48 4.33 -7.33 3.72
CA PHE A 48 4.56 -7.11 5.14
C PHE A 48 4.40 -8.40 5.96
N ALA A 49 3.37 -9.20 5.67
CA ALA A 49 3.18 -10.50 6.32
C ALA A 49 4.32 -11.48 6.00
N SER A 50 4.78 -11.50 4.74
CA SER A 50 5.94 -12.30 4.32
C SER A 50 7.22 -11.88 5.04
N LEU A 51 7.46 -10.57 5.16
CA LEU A 51 8.59 -10.00 5.90
C LEU A 51 8.54 -10.41 7.37
N GLN A 52 7.39 -10.29 8.02
CA GLN A 52 7.21 -10.66 9.42
C GLN A 52 7.43 -12.17 9.64
N GLN A 53 6.95 -13.01 8.73
CA GLN A 53 7.21 -14.45 8.77
C GLN A 53 8.70 -14.78 8.63
N ASN A 54 9.41 -14.09 7.75
CA ASN A 54 10.85 -14.26 7.61
C ASN A 54 11.59 -13.85 8.89
N ALA A 55 11.27 -12.67 9.45
CA ALA A 55 11.81 -12.20 10.71
C ALA A 55 11.59 -13.21 11.85
N ASN A 56 10.36 -13.72 12.00
CA ASN A 56 10.05 -14.72 13.03
C ASN A 56 10.89 -16.00 12.89
N ARG A 57 11.14 -16.47 11.66
CA ARG A 57 12.00 -17.64 11.43
C ARG A 57 13.44 -17.36 11.83
N VAL A 58 13.97 -16.19 11.50
CA VAL A 58 15.32 -15.77 11.85
C VAL A 58 15.47 -15.61 13.37
N ILE A 59 14.50 -14.97 14.03
CA ILE A 59 14.47 -14.83 15.49
C ILE A 59 14.54 -16.20 16.16
N VAL A 60 13.73 -17.17 15.72
CA VAL A 60 13.76 -18.55 16.28
C VAL A 60 15.10 -19.24 16.02
N LYS A 61 15.71 -19.02 14.85
CA LYS A 61 17.05 -19.56 14.54
C LYS A 61 18.09 -19.01 15.52
N ILE A 62 18.14 -17.70 15.70
CA ILE A 62 19.08 -17.02 16.60
C ILE A 62 18.84 -17.48 18.04
N ALA A 63 17.58 -17.51 18.49
CA ALA A 63 17.23 -17.98 19.82
C ALA A 63 17.78 -19.39 20.12
N LYS A 64 17.64 -20.32 19.17
CA LYS A 64 18.18 -21.68 19.31
C LYS A 64 19.71 -21.73 19.25
N GLN A 65 20.34 -20.89 18.44
CA GLN A 65 21.80 -20.86 18.29
C GLN A 65 22.49 -20.26 19.52
N GLU A 66 21.90 -19.23 20.12
CA GLU A 66 22.46 -18.54 21.28
C GLU A 66 21.94 -19.10 22.62
N GLY A 67 20.95 -19.99 22.59
CA GLY A 67 20.42 -20.66 23.77
C GLY A 67 19.45 -19.81 24.59
N TYR A 68 18.69 -18.91 23.95
CA TYR A 68 17.63 -18.16 24.60
C TYR A 68 16.35 -18.98 24.74
N ASP A 69 15.75 -18.94 25.92
CA ASP A 69 14.46 -19.60 26.20
C ASP A 69 13.26 -18.73 25.80
N VAL A 70 13.40 -17.39 25.86
CA VAL A 70 12.32 -16.42 25.62
C VAL A 70 12.86 -15.22 24.84
N ILE A 71 12.07 -14.75 23.89
CA ILE A 71 12.27 -13.46 23.21
C ILE A 71 11.12 -12.54 23.64
N LEU A 72 11.45 -11.32 24.08
CA LEU A 72 10.48 -10.32 24.51
C LEU A 72 10.33 -9.23 23.44
N GLN A 73 9.10 -8.75 23.25
CA GLN A 73 8.75 -7.61 22.40
C GLN A 73 8.14 -6.50 23.26
N ASP A 74 8.11 -5.27 22.73
CA ASP A 74 7.50 -4.10 23.36
C ASP A 74 8.05 -3.77 24.78
N VAL A 75 9.35 -4.04 24.99
CA VAL A 75 10.03 -3.74 26.25
C VAL A 75 10.43 -2.26 26.34
N ILE A 76 10.28 -1.66 27.52
CA ILE A 76 10.61 -0.24 27.75
C ILE A 76 12.14 -0.01 27.74
N TYR A 77 12.91 -0.97 28.26
CA TYR A 77 14.37 -0.92 28.31
C TYR A 77 14.96 -2.33 28.31
N VAL A 78 16.05 -2.50 27.56
CA VAL A 78 16.88 -3.70 27.55
C VAL A 78 18.35 -3.29 27.44
N ASN A 79 19.24 -4.01 28.13
CA ASN A 79 20.67 -3.81 27.95
C ASN A 79 21.09 -4.38 26.58
N THR A 80 22.00 -3.69 25.88
CA THR A 80 22.50 -4.10 24.56
C THR A 80 23.04 -5.52 24.50
N GLN A 81 23.56 -6.06 25.62
CA GLN A 81 24.01 -7.45 25.70
C GLN A 81 22.89 -8.48 25.43
N TYR A 82 21.64 -8.13 25.71
CA TYR A 82 20.48 -9.00 25.52
C TYR A 82 19.62 -8.60 24.30
N ASP A 83 20.01 -7.55 23.58
CA ASP A 83 19.31 -7.10 22.37
C ASP A 83 19.82 -7.86 21.15
N VAL A 84 18.93 -8.62 20.51
CA VAL A 84 19.23 -9.45 19.33
C VAL A 84 18.83 -8.77 18.02
N THR A 85 18.31 -7.54 18.05
CA THR A 85 17.77 -6.83 16.88
C THR A 85 18.75 -6.76 15.73
N ASP A 86 19.99 -6.34 16.00
CA ASP A 86 21.03 -6.23 14.98
C ASP A 86 21.42 -7.60 14.41
N SER A 87 21.50 -8.63 15.25
CA SER A 87 21.77 -10.01 14.81
C SER A 87 20.66 -10.51 13.88
N VAL A 88 19.40 -10.22 14.20
CA VAL A 88 18.24 -10.58 13.36
C VAL A 88 18.31 -9.86 12.02
N ILE A 89 18.52 -8.54 12.02
CA ILE A 89 18.62 -7.74 10.78
C ILE A 89 19.77 -8.24 9.90
N LYS A 90 20.93 -8.52 10.50
CA LYS A 90 22.10 -9.02 9.77
C LYS A 90 21.82 -10.38 9.13
N GLU A 91 21.22 -11.30 9.88
CA GLU A 91 20.91 -12.65 9.38
C GLU A 91 19.82 -12.63 8.30
N MET A 92 18.84 -11.72 8.40
CA MET A 92 17.83 -11.50 7.34
C MET A 92 18.45 -11.00 6.03
N ASN A 93 19.48 -10.15 6.11
CA ASN A 93 20.18 -9.56 4.96
C ASN A 93 21.33 -10.43 4.42
N ALA A 94 21.73 -11.49 5.12
CA ALA A 94 22.80 -12.40 4.69
C ALA A 94 22.36 -13.38 3.60
N ARG A 95 21.10 -13.31 3.16
CA ARG A 95 20.54 -14.00 2.01
C ARG A 95 20.50 -13.07 0.80
#